data_AF-A0A1G9IJ56-F1
#
_entry.id   AF-A0A1G9IJ56-F1
#
_cell.length_a   1.000
_cell.length_b   1.000
_cell.length_c   1.000
_cell.angle_alpha   90.00
_cell.angle_beta   90.00
_cell.angle_gamma   90.00
#
_symmetry.space_group_name_H-M   'P 1'
#
loop_
_entity.id
_entity.type
_entity.pdbx_description
1 polymer ?
#
loop_
_entity_poly.entity_id
_entity_poly.type
_entity_poly.pdbx_seq_one_letter_code
_entity_poly.pdbx_strand_id
1 'polypeptide(L)'
;MTMARGRNYEKQIKEEAVSLVIDQGKSKADVAREMEIPKSTVANWVDQYRDKGTDAFVGSGNLSAEKQSEKDLQKRLRDLEEENKILKKAMRIFTNDQR
;
A
#
# COMPACT_ATOMS: atom_id res chain seq x y z
N MET A 1 -20.41 14.09 -22.98
CA MET A 1 -18.99 13.79 -22.65
C MET A 1 -18.92 12.35 -22.17
N THR A 2 -18.39 11.44 -22.98
CA THR A 2 -18.39 10.00 -22.69
C THR A 2 -17.27 9.68 -21.70
N MET A 3 -17.63 9.34 -20.47
CA MET A 3 -16.70 8.87 -19.45
C MET A 3 -16.15 7.50 -19.88
N ALA A 4 -14.94 7.46 -20.42
CA ALA A 4 -14.25 6.21 -20.70
C ALA A 4 -13.95 5.51 -19.36
N ARG A 5 -14.78 4.53 -18.99
CA ARG A 5 -14.54 3.64 -17.86
C ARG A 5 -13.26 2.86 -18.17
N GLY A 6 -12.19 3.10 -17.40
CA GLY A 6 -10.92 2.40 -17.56
C GLY A 6 -11.11 0.88 -17.43
N ARG A 7 -10.34 0.12 -18.21
CA ARG A 7 -10.25 -1.35 -18.06
C ARG A 7 -9.56 -1.66 -16.72
N ASN A 8 -10.23 -2.41 -15.85
CA ASN A 8 -9.63 -2.95 -14.64
C ASN A 8 -8.94 -4.27 -14.98
N TYR A 9 -7.63 -4.32 -14.77
CA TYR A 9 -6.84 -5.53 -14.92
C TYR A 9 -6.59 -6.16 -13.55
N GLU A 10 -6.61 -7.50 -13.50
CA GLU A 10 -6.27 -8.26 -12.30
C GLU A 10 -4.81 -8.01 -11.88
N LYS A 11 -4.53 -8.12 -10.58
CA LYS A 11 -3.18 -7.89 -10.02
C LYS A 11 -2.14 -8.78 -10.69
N GLN A 12 -2.46 -10.04 -10.91
CA GLN A 12 -1.56 -11.04 -11.50
C GLN A 12 -1.10 -10.64 -12.91
N ILE A 13 -2.02 -10.12 -13.74
CA ILE A 13 -1.72 -9.63 -15.10
C ILE A 13 -0.74 -8.44 -15.04
N LYS A 14 -0.92 -7.54 -14.07
CA LYS A 14 -0.03 -6.38 -13.89
C LYS A 14 1.37 -6.82 -13.46
N GLU A 15 1.45 -7.77 -12.54
CA GLU A 15 2.72 -8.31 -12.02
C GLU A 15 3.50 -9.05 -13.11
N GLU A 16 2.81 -9.89 -13.89
CA GLU A 16 3.41 -10.59 -15.02
C GLU A 16 3.97 -9.60 -16.06
N ALA A 17 3.18 -8.60 -16.46
CA ALA A 17 3.62 -7.59 -17.41
C ALA A 17 4.88 -6.84 -16.94
N VAL A 18 4.96 -6.54 -15.65
CA VAL A 18 6.14 -5.89 -15.07
C VAL A 18 7.33 -6.83 -15.00
N SER A 19 7.15 -8.08 -14.57
CA SER A 19 8.22 -9.07 -14.49
C SER A 19 8.84 -9.33 -15.87
N LEU A 20 8.02 -9.41 -16.92
CA LEU A 20 8.51 -9.54 -18.30
C LEU A 20 9.42 -8.36 -18.71
N VAL A 21 9.14 -7.14 -18.25
CA VAL A 21 9.95 -5.95 -18.59
C VAL A 21 11.18 -5.81 -17.69
N ILE A 22 11.03 -5.99 -16.38
CA ILE A 22 12.09 -5.71 -15.41
C ILE A 22 13.03 -6.91 -15.27
N ASP A 23 12.49 -8.12 -15.10
CA ASP A 23 13.28 -9.32 -14.81
C ASP A 23 13.80 -9.96 -16.09
N GLN A 24 12.95 -10.03 -17.13
CA GLN A 24 13.31 -10.66 -18.41
C GLN A 24 13.83 -9.65 -19.46
N GLY A 25 13.82 -8.35 -19.16
CA GLY A 25 14.35 -7.31 -20.04
C GLY A 25 13.59 -7.13 -21.37
N LYS A 26 12.37 -7.68 -21.50
CA LYS A 26 11.56 -7.49 -22.72
C LYS A 26 11.18 -6.02 -22.88
N SER A 27 11.04 -5.56 -24.12
CA SER A 27 10.62 -4.18 -24.36
C SER A 27 9.15 -4.00 -23.97
N LYS A 28 8.80 -2.81 -23.45
CA LYS A 28 7.40 -2.43 -23.14
C LYS A 28 6.46 -2.64 -24.36
N ALA A 29 6.99 -2.56 -25.58
CA ALA A 29 6.21 -2.74 -26.81
C ALA A 29 5.96 -4.22 -27.14
N ASP A 30 6.91 -5.11 -26.86
CA ASP A 30 6.72 -6.54 -27.10
C ASP A 30 5.77 -7.14 -26.08
N VAL A 31 5.92 -6.78 -24.80
CA VAL A 31 4.98 -7.19 -23.73
C VAL A 31 3.57 -6.70 -24.01
N ALA A 32 3.42 -5.47 -24.50
CA ALA A 32 2.11 -4.93 -24.90
C ALA A 32 1.45 -5.74 -26.03
N ARG A 33 2.23 -6.21 -27.01
CA ARG A 33 1.72 -7.06 -28.09
C ARG A 33 1.40 -8.48 -27.61
N GLU A 34 2.25 -9.07 -26.79
CA GLU A 34 2.10 -10.43 -26.25
C GLU A 34 0.86 -10.55 -25.35
N MET A 35 0.58 -9.54 -24.54
CA MET A 35 -0.55 -9.55 -23.60
C MET A 35 -1.81 -8.87 -24.16
N GLU A 36 -1.77 -8.33 -25.38
CA GLU A 36 -2.85 -7.53 -25.99
C GLU A 36 -3.28 -6.31 -25.15
N ILE A 37 -2.32 -5.69 -24.46
CA ILE A 37 -2.53 -4.53 -23.57
C ILE A 37 -1.93 -3.28 -24.22
N PRO A 38 -2.59 -2.11 -24.13
CA PRO A 38 -2.00 -0.88 -24.63
C PRO A 38 -0.61 -0.60 -24.03
N LYS A 39 0.36 -0.26 -24.88
CA LYS A 39 1.75 0.04 -24.46
C LYS A 39 1.82 1.10 -23.35
N SER A 40 0.96 2.11 -23.40
CA SER A 40 0.87 3.16 -22.37
C SER A 40 0.47 2.59 -21.00
N THR A 41 -0.43 1.60 -20.96
CA THR A 41 -0.83 0.90 -19.74
C THR A 41 0.33 0.10 -19.16
N VAL A 42 1.04 -0.67 -19.98
CA VAL A 42 2.24 -1.42 -19.56
C VAL A 42 3.31 -0.47 -19.03
N ALA A 43 3.54 0.66 -19.72
CA ALA A 43 4.48 1.67 -19.27
C ALA A 43 4.12 2.22 -17.89
N ASN A 44 2.85 2.58 -17.68
CA ASN A 44 2.36 3.08 -16.39
C ASN A 44 2.53 2.05 -15.26
N TRP A 45 2.36 0.75 -15.52
CA TRP A 45 2.56 -0.28 -14.49
C TRP A 45 4.02 -0.45 -14.13
N VAL A 46 4.92 -0.44 -15.12
CA VAL A 46 6.36 -0.51 -14.88
C VAL A 46 6.81 0.71 -14.06
N ASP A 47 6.30 1.89 -14.38
CA ASP A 47 6.66 3.12 -13.67
C ASP A 47 6.11 3.12 -12.24
N GLN A 48 4.87 2.65 -12.03
CA GLN A 48 4.30 2.44 -10.69
C GLN A 48 5.07 1.41 -9.86
N TYR A 49 5.52 0.32 -10.49
CA TYR A 49 6.32 -0.71 -9.81
C TYR A 49 7.73 -0.22 -9.49
N ARG A 50 8.33 0.64 -10.31
CA ARG A 50 9.62 1.26 -9.97
C ARG A 50 9.53 2.19 -8.77
N ASP A 51 8.42 2.89 -8.60
CA ASP A 51 8.17 3.81 -7.48
C ASP A 51 7.83 3.06 -6.19
N LYS A 52 6.94 2.07 -6.25
CA LYS A 52 6.33 1.43 -5.07
C LYS A 52 6.69 -0.04 -4.89
N GLY A 53 7.47 -0.62 -5.80
CA GLY A 53 7.78 -2.05 -5.78
C GLY A 53 6.53 -2.92 -5.80
N THR A 54 6.53 -3.93 -4.93
CA THR A 54 5.42 -4.87 -4.74
C THR A 54 4.11 -4.21 -4.28
N ASP A 55 4.19 -3.00 -3.73
CA ASP A 55 3.04 -2.22 -3.29
C ASP A 55 2.38 -1.40 -4.42
N ALA A 56 2.83 -1.55 -5.66
CA ALA A 56 2.22 -0.86 -6.80
C ALA A 56 0.77 -1.29 -7.08
N PHE A 57 0.39 -2.52 -6.70
CA PHE A 57 -0.86 -3.14 -7.14
C PHE A 57 -1.83 -3.53 -6.01
N VAL A 58 -1.73 -2.93 -4.82
CA VAL A 58 -2.56 -3.30 -3.64
C VAL A 58 -4.07 -3.05 -3.85
N GLY A 59 -4.45 -2.30 -4.88
CA GLY A 59 -5.85 -2.01 -5.22
C GLY A 59 -6.40 -0.80 -4.47
N SER A 60 -7.39 -0.13 -5.05
CA SER A 60 -8.01 1.06 -4.44
C SER A 60 -8.84 0.66 -3.22
N GLY A 61 -8.25 0.80 -2.02
CA GLY A 61 -8.94 0.50 -0.75
C GLY A 61 -8.10 -0.29 0.24
N ASN A 62 -7.05 -0.97 -0.21
CA ASN A 62 -6.13 -1.68 0.67
C ASN A 62 -4.88 -0.84 0.93
N LEU A 63 -4.47 -0.79 2.19
CA LEU A 63 -3.17 -0.25 2.57
C LEU A 63 -2.10 -1.27 2.18
N SER A 64 -0.92 -0.80 1.77
CA SER A 64 0.24 -1.69 1.68
C SER A 64 0.52 -2.31 3.04
N ALA A 65 1.19 -3.47 3.05
CA ALA A 65 1.53 -4.15 4.31
C ALA A 65 2.29 -3.22 5.27
N GLU A 66 3.17 -2.38 4.73
CA GLU A 66 3.91 -1.36 5.48
C GLU A 66 3.00 -0.27 6.06
N LYS A 67 2.05 0.24 5.27
CA LYS A 67 1.09 1.24 5.78
C LYS A 67 0.12 0.66 6.81
N GLN A 68 -0.22 -0.62 6.67
CA GLN A 68 -1.05 -1.32 7.64
C GLN A 68 -0.31 -1.48 8.97
N SER A 69 0.97 -1.91 8.93
CA SER A 69 1.78 -2.03 10.14
C SER A 69 2.01 -0.69 10.82
N GLU A 70 2.24 0.39 10.07
CA GLU A 70 2.34 1.75 10.62
C GLU A 70 1.05 2.15 11.34
N LYS A 71 -0.12 1.89 10.74
CA LYS A 71 -1.41 2.18 11.34
C LYS A 71 -1.65 1.40 12.64
N ASP A 72 -1.27 0.13 12.66
CA ASP A 72 -1.41 -0.73 13.83
C ASP A 72 -0.45 -0.30 14.95
N LEU A 73 0.78 0.10 14.62
CA LEU A 73 1.74 0.69 15.55
C LEU A 73 1.22 1.99 16.16
N GLN A 74 0.69 2.90 15.34
CA GLN A 74 0.11 4.15 15.82
C GLN A 74 -1.09 3.92 16.74
N LYS A 75 -1.91 2.90 16.46
CA LYS A 75 -3.01 2.51 17.35
C LYS A 75 -2.46 2.05 18.70
N ARG A 76 -1.49 1.15 18.69
CA ARG A 76 -0.89 0.63 19.92
C ARG A 76 -0.21 1.71 20.77
N LEU A 77 0.43 2.69 20.12
CA LEU A 77 0.98 3.86 20.82
C LEU A 77 -0.10 4.66 21.53
N ARG A 78 -1.22 4.95 20.86
CA ARG A 78 -2.34 5.69 21.49
C ARG A 78 -2.93 4.93 22.68
N ASP A 79 -3.15 3.63 22.52
CA ASP A 79 -3.68 2.79 23.59
C ASP A 79 -2.75 2.80 24.82
N LEU A 80 -1.43 2.64 24.58
CA LEU A 80 -0.42 2.71 25.64
C LEU A 80 -0.33 4.10 26.30
N GLU A 81 -0.41 5.18 25.53
CA GLU A 81 -0.43 6.55 26.07
C GLU A 81 -1.64 6.79 26.97
N GLU A 82 -2.80 6.26 26.57
CA GLU A 82 -4.03 6.34 27.35
C GLU A 82 -3.92 5.53 28.65
N GLU A 83 -3.45 4.28 28.59
CA GLU A 83 -3.16 3.46 29.77
C GLU A 83 -2.20 4.18 30.72
N ASN A 84 -1.11 4.74 30.20
CA ASN A 84 -0.13 5.46 30.99
C ASN A 84 -0.75 6.70 31.68
N LYS A 85 -1.63 7.42 30.97
CA LYS A 85 -2.35 8.58 31.51
C LYS A 85 -3.30 8.16 32.63
N ILE A 86 -4.01 7.04 32.48
CA ILE A 86 -4.88 6.48 33.52
C ILE A 86 -4.06 6.09 34.75
N LEU A 87 -2.95 5.37 34.56
CA LEU A 87 -2.06 4.96 35.66
C LEU A 87 -1.49 6.17 36.41
N LYS A 88 -1.01 7.20 35.68
CA LYS A 88 -0.53 8.45 36.30
C LYS A 88 -1.62 9.16 37.09
N LYS A 89 -2.86 9.18 36.58
CA LYS A 89 -4.01 9.77 37.28
C LYS A 89 -4.34 8.99 38.55
N ALA A 90 -4.35 7.66 38.49
CA ALA A 90 -4.58 6.79 39.64
C ALA A 90 -3.50 6.99 40.71
N MET A 91 -2.21 6.97 40.33
CA MET A 91 -1.09 7.25 41.25
C MET A 91 -1.27 8.59 41.97
N ARG A 92 -1.64 9.66 41.24
CA ARG A 92 -1.89 10.97 41.85
C ARG A 92 -3.02 10.93 42.89
N ILE A 93 -4.10 10.18 42.65
CA ILE A 93 -5.19 10.00 43.62
C ILE A 93 -4.66 9.28 44.86
N PHE A 94 -3.98 8.14 44.69
CA PHE A 94 -3.43 7.38 45.82
C PHE A 94 -2.42 8.17 46.64
N THR A 95 -1.52 8.94 46.03
CA THR A 95 -0.53 9.75 46.76
C THR A 95 -1.17 10.91 47.52
N ASN A 96 -2.28 11.46 47.04
CA ASN A 96 -2.99 12.56 47.70
C ASN A 96 -3.93 12.10 48.83
N ASP A 97 -4.33 10.82 48.84
CA ASP A 97 -5.21 10.21 49.86
C ASP A 97 -4.44 9.82 51.15
N GLN A 98 -3.11 9.85 51.12
CA GLN A 98 -2.25 9.53 52.28
C GLN A 98 -1.96 10.75 53.18
N ARG A 99 -2.80 11.80 53.14
CA ARG A 99 -2.69 13.01 53.98
C ARG A 99 -3.86 13.18 54.92
#